data_AF-A0A1Z5KRT0-F1
#
_entry.id   AF-A0A1Z5KRT0-F1
#
_cell.length_a   1.000
_cell.length_b   1.000
_cell.length_c   1.000
_cell.angle_alpha   90.00
_cell.angle_beta   90.00
_cell.angle_gamma   90.00
#
_symmetry.space_group_name_H-M   'P 1'
#
loop_
_entity.id
_entity.type
_entity.pdbx_description
1 polymer ?
#
loop_
_entity_poly.entity_id
_entity_poly.type
_entity_poly.pdbx_seq_one_letter_code
_entity_poly.pdbx_strand_id
1 'polypeptide(L)'
;MSWLSGGQQQQGPDPVQAAKVEMEMYTDLFNKIASSCFTKCAARRHRDPDITLGEMTCTDRCVSKYLETQQRVGVILQKANEAQLEQQQNMAQMQQRLG
;
A
#
# COMPACT_ATOMS: atom_id res chain seq x y z
N MET A 1 -36.98 -37.97 3.10
CA MET A 1 -35.71 -38.02 3.86
C MET A 1 -34.60 -37.40 3.00
N SER A 2 -33.86 -36.42 3.55
CA SER A 2 -32.54 -35.88 3.12
C SER A 2 -32.40 -35.35 1.68
N TRP A 3 -32.71 -34.11 1.30
CA TRP A 3 -32.13 -32.80 1.70
C TRP A 3 -30.58 -32.71 1.81
N LEU A 4 -29.83 -33.72 1.35
CA LEU A 4 -28.35 -33.71 1.29
C LEU A 4 -27.82 -33.06 -0.02
N SER A 5 -28.42 -31.96 -0.46
CA SER A 5 -27.80 -31.09 -1.46
C SER A 5 -27.02 -30.02 -0.70
N GLY A 6 -25.79 -30.37 -0.30
CA GLY A 6 -24.85 -29.44 0.32
C GLY A 6 -24.70 -28.20 -0.56
N GLY A 7 -25.32 -27.11 -0.11
CA GLY A 7 -25.06 -25.79 -0.66
C GLY A 7 -23.56 -25.56 -0.56
N GLN A 8 -22.90 -25.46 -1.72
CA GLN A 8 -21.57 -24.91 -1.76
C GLN A 8 -21.68 -23.49 -1.24
N GLN A 9 -21.27 -23.29 0.01
CA GLN A 9 -20.97 -21.98 0.52
C GLN A 9 -19.85 -21.46 -0.36
N GLN A 10 -20.19 -20.53 -1.24
CA GLN A 10 -19.25 -19.67 -1.94
C GLN A 10 -18.45 -18.96 -0.85
N GLN A 11 -17.29 -19.50 -0.49
CA GLN A 11 -16.40 -18.87 0.48
C GLN A 11 -15.85 -17.62 -0.21
N GLY A 12 -16.34 -16.46 0.21
CA GLY A 12 -15.66 -15.19 -0.04
C GLY A 12 -14.21 -15.24 0.47
N PRO A 13 -13.36 -14.25 0.14
CA PRO A 13 -11.97 -14.25 0.58
C PRO A 13 -11.90 -14.53 2.08
N ASP A 14 -11.12 -15.54 2.45
CA ASP A 14 -10.96 -15.98 3.84
C ASP A 14 -10.56 -14.75 4.68
N PRO A 15 -11.29 -14.40 5.76
CA PRO A 15 -10.95 -13.26 6.61
C PRO A 15 -9.50 -13.33 7.12
N VAL A 16 -8.94 -14.53 7.29
CA VAL A 16 -7.54 -14.73 7.67
C VAL A 16 -6.60 -14.28 6.55
N GLN A 17 -6.96 -14.52 5.29
CA GLN A 17 -6.16 -14.10 4.14
C GLN A 17 -6.16 -12.57 3.98
N ALA A 18 -7.30 -11.91 4.18
CA ALA A 18 -7.37 -10.45 4.17
C ALA A 18 -6.48 -9.83 5.27
N ALA A 19 -6.55 -10.37 6.48
CA ALA A 19 -5.72 -9.92 7.60
C ALA A 19 -4.22 -10.12 7.36
N LYS A 20 -3.81 -11.21 6.69
CA LYS A 20 -2.41 -11.44 6.29
C LYS A 20 -1.91 -10.36 5.33
N VAL A 21 -2.71 -10.04 4.31
CA VAL A 21 -2.34 -9.01 3.32
C VAL A 21 -2.19 -7.63 3.98
N GLU A 22 -3.08 -7.29 4.92
CA GLU A 22 -2.94 -6.05 5.69
C GLU A 22 -1.63 -6.02 6.49
N MET A 23 -1.28 -7.11 7.18
CA MET A 23 -0.04 -7.19 7.95
C MET A 23 1.21 -7.12 7.07
N GLU A 24 1.22 -7.77 5.92
CA GLU A 24 2.32 -7.69 4.95
C GLU A 24 2.51 -6.24 4.45
N MET A 25 1.41 -5.54 4.17
CA MET A 25 1.43 -4.13 3.78
C MET A 25 2.02 -3.23 4.88
N TYR A 26 1.61 -3.40 6.14
CA TYR A 26 2.17 -2.63 7.25
C TYR A 26 3.66 -2.91 7.46
N THR A 27 4.08 -4.16 7.27
CA THR A 27 5.49 -4.55 7.39
C THR A 27 6.34 -3.90 6.31
N ASP A 28 5.89 -3.92 5.05
CA ASP A 28 6.59 -3.25 3.95
C ASP A 28 6.66 -1.73 4.15
N LEU A 29 5.55 -1.11 4.58
CA LEU A 29 5.50 0.31 4.92
C LEU A 29 6.53 0.67 5.99
N PHE A 30 6.57 -0.08 7.09
CA PHE A 30 7.51 0.15 8.17
C PHE A 30 8.96 0.06 7.69
N ASN A 31 9.32 -0.99 6.94
CA ASN A 31 10.67 -1.18 6.43
C ASN A 31 11.11 -0.04 5.50
N LYS A 32 10.22 0.43 4.63
CA LYS A 32 10.49 1.56 3.72
C LYS A 32 10.64 2.88 4.47
N ILE A 33 9.79 3.15 5.46
CA ILE A 33 9.90 4.34 6.32
C ILE A 33 11.23 4.32 7.06
N ALA A 34 11.56 3.21 7.72
CA ALA A 34 12.77 3.06 8.52
C ALA A 34 14.02 3.31 7.67
N SER A 35 14.13 2.65 6.50
CA SER A 35 15.24 2.82 5.57
C SER A 35 15.35 4.25 5.02
N SER A 36 14.23 4.85 4.62
CA SER A 36 14.19 6.21 4.06
C SER A 36 14.59 7.26 5.09
N CYS A 37 14.04 7.18 6.31
CA CYS A 37 14.33 8.14 7.37
C CYS A 37 15.73 7.95 7.95
N PHE A 38 16.21 6.72 8.09
CA PHE A 38 17.60 6.46 8.46
C PHE A 38 18.57 7.08 7.44
N THR A 39 18.32 6.88 6.15
CA THR A 39 19.16 7.45 5.08
C THR A 39 19.16 8.98 5.07
N LYS A 40 18.01 9.61 5.36
CA LYS A 40 17.86 11.07 5.35
C LYS A 40 18.41 11.74 6.60
N CYS A 41 18.23 11.11 7.77
CA CYS A 41 18.50 11.74 9.06
C CYS A 41 19.82 11.27 9.70
N ALA A 42 20.22 10.00 9.55
CA ALA A 42 21.38 9.42 10.25
C ALA A 42 22.57 9.07 9.33
N ALA A 43 22.33 8.66 8.08
CA ALA A 43 23.36 7.99 7.26
C ALA A 43 24.59 8.82 6.84
N ARG A 44 24.55 10.16 6.94
CA ARG A 44 25.64 11.03 6.45
C ARG A 44 26.60 11.52 7.52
N ARG A 45 26.30 11.33 8.80
CA ARG A 45 27.02 12.01 9.90
C ARG A 45 27.26 11.12 11.11
N HIS A 46 27.48 9.81 10.92
CA HIS A 46 27.86 8.85 11.98
C HIS A 46 29.13 9.26 12.76
N ARG A 47 29.01 10.34 13.55
CA ARG A 47 30.02 10.93 14.41
C ARG A 47 29.88 10.37 15.82
N ASP A 48 28.66 10.01 16.21
CA ASP A 48 28.32 9.39 17.48
C ASP A 48 27.46 8.14 17.26
N PRO A 49 27.54 7.14 18.15
CA PRO A 49 26.67 5.97 18.13
C PRO A 49 25.25 6.29 18.61
N ASP A 50 25.07 7.39 19.35
CA ASP A 50 23.79 7.82 19.89
C ASP A 50 23.06 8.78 18.94
N ILE A 51 21.72 8.70 18.93
CA ILE A 51 20.88 9.60 18.14
C ILE A 51 20.86 10.98 18.80
N THR A 52 21.42 11.96 18.14
CA THR A 52 21.46 13.35 18.61
C THR A 52 20.06 14.00 18.55
N LEU A 53 19.84 15.07 19.32
CA LEU A 53 18.56 15.81 19.31
C LEU A 53 18.13 16.26 17.90
N GLY A 54 19.10 16.61 17.05
CA GLY A 54 18.84 16.97 15.65
C GLY A 54 18.34 15.80 14.82
N GLU A 55 18.91 14.60 15.02
CA GLU A 55 18.51 13.38 14.33
C GLU A 55 17.16 12.87 14.81
N MET A 56 16.86 12.97 16.12
CA MET A 56 15.53 12.67 16.67
C MET A 56 14.46 13.57 16.02
N THR A 57 14.67 14.89 16.06
CA THR A 57 13.74 15.86 15.48
C THR A 57 13.59 15.67 13.97
N CYS A 58 14.69 15.33 13.26
CA CYS A 58 14.64 15.00 11.84
C CYS A 58 13.79 13.77 11.57
N THR A 59 13.95 12.72 12.39
CA THR A 59 13.24 11.45 12.23
C THR A 59 11.73 11.64 12.38
N ASP A 60 11.27 12.37 13.40
CA ASP A 60 9.85 12.69 13.58
C ASP A 60 9.25 13.41 12.36
N ARG A 61 9.96 14.45 11.88
CA ARG A 61 9.56 15.21 10.69
C ARG A 61 9.58 14.35 9.43
N CYS A 62 10.54 13.42 9.32
CA CYS A 62 10.66 12.52 8.19
C CYS A 62 9.47 11.57 8.11
N VAL A 63 9.11 10.91 9.22
CA VAL A 63 7.97 9.99 9.28
C VAL A 63 6.67 10.72 8.94
N SER A 64 6.46 11.91 9.52
CA SER A 64 5.29 12.75 9.22
C SER A 64 5.17 13.06 7.71
N LYS A 65 6.26 13.52 7.09
CA LYS A 65 6.31 13.80 5.64
C LYS A 65 6.14 12.55 4.78
N TYR A 66 6.68 11.42 5.22
CA TYR A 66 6.55 10.15 4.50
C TYR A 66 5.09 9.72 4.43
N LEU A 67 4.38 9.74 5.56
CA LEU A 67 2.97 9.36 5.61
C LEU A 67 2.09 10.31 4.78
N GLU A 68 2.35 11.61 4.84
CA GLU A 68 1.66 12.59 3.98
C GLU A 68 1.91 12.30 2.49
N THR A 69 3.16 11.99 2.12
CA THR A 69 3.51 11.63 0.74
C THR A 69 2.86 10.32 0.31
N GLN A 70 2.86 9.30 1.16
CA GLN A 70 2.21 8.01 0.94
C GLN A 70 0.72 8.19 0.65
N GLN A 71 0.02 9.04 1.42
CA GLN A 71 -1.39 9.36 1.20
C GLN A 71 -1.62 10.05 -0.15
N ARG A 72 -0.81 11.08 -0.48
CA ARG A 72 -0.92 11.80 -1.75
C ARG A 72 -0.68 10.88 -2.95
N VAL A 73 0.33 10.01 -2.87
CA VAL A 73 0.61 8.99 -3.90
C VAL A 73 -0.57 8.04 -4.04
N GLY A 74 -1.18 7.62 -2.93
CA GLY A 74 -2.39 6.79 -2.94
C GLY A 74 -3.54 7.42 -3.73
N VAL A 75 -3.82 8.72 -3.51
CA VAL A 75 -4.86 9.45 -4.24
C VAL A 75 -4.56 9.53 -5.74
N ILE A 76 -3.30 9.75 -6.11
CA ILE A 76 -2.89 9.82 -7.54
C ILE A 76 -3.03 8.45 -8.20
N LEU A 77 -2.61 7.38 -7.51
CA LEU A 77 -2.70 6.02 -8.01
C LEU A 77 -4.16 5.59 -8.22
N GLN A 78 -5.05 5.94 -7.29
CA GLN A 78 -6.49 5.67 -7.42
C GLN A 78 -7.07 6.32 -8.68
N LYS A 79 -6.80 7.61 -8.89
CA LYS A 79 -7.24 8.33 -10.10
C LYS A 79 -6.66 7.74 -11.39
N ALA A 80 -5.39 7.30 -11.35
CA ALA A 80 -4.75 6.67 -12.50
C ALA A 80 -5.40 5.31 -12.83
N ASN A 81 -5.71 4.50 -11.81
CA ASN A 81 -6.39 3.22 -11.99
C ASN A 81 -7.81 3.39 -12.57
N GLU A 82 -8.58 4.37 -12.09
CA GLU A 82 -9.91 4.70 -12.62
C GLU A 82 -9.83 5.07 -14.11
N ALA A 83 -8.92 5.97 -14.48
CA ALA A 83 -8.72 6.36 -15.88
C ALA A 83 -8.30 5.18 -16.78
N GLN A 84 -7.46 4.27 -16.27
CA GLN A 84 -7.05 3.06 -17.01
C GLN A 84 -8.22 2.09 -17.22
N LEU A 85 -9.08 1.91 -16.22
CA LEU A 85 -10.26 1.06 -16.31
C LEU A 85 -11.26 1.59 -17.34
N GLU A 86 -11.52 2.90 -17.35
CA GLU A 86 -12.35 3.53 -18.37
C GLU A 86 -11.78 3.34 -19.79
N GLN A 87 -10.46 3.46 -19.94
CA GLN A 87 -9.80 3.26 -21.24
C GLN A 87 -9.90 1.80 -21.71
N GLN A 88 -9.78 0.82 -20.81
CA GLN A 88 -9.98 -0.60 -21.12
C GLN A 88 -11.43 -0.92 -21.48
N GLN A 89 -12.40 -0.34 -20.75
CA GLN A 89 -13.82 -0.53 -21.05
C GLN A 89 -14.21 0.07 -22.39
N ASN A 90 -13.70 1.26 -22.72
CA ASN A 90 -13.94 1.89 -24.02
C ASN A 90 -13.33 1.09 -25.18
N MET A 91 -12.14 0.50 -25.00
CA MET A 91 -11.57 -0.41 -25.99
C MET A 91 -12.38 -1.71 -26.12
N ALA A 92 -12.85 -2.29 -25.01
CA ALA A 92 -13.68 -3.49 -25.04
C ALA A 92 -15.05 -3.25 -25.72
N GLN A 93 -15.68 -2.11 -25.46
CA GLN A 93 -16.93 -1.72 -26.13
C GLN A 93 -16.73 -1.47 -27.63
N MET A 94 -15.60 -0.89 -28.04
CA MET A 94 -15.29 -0.69 -29.45
C MET A 94 -15.08 -2.04 -30.16
N GLN A 95 -14.45 -3.01 -29.48
CA GLN A 95 -14.27 -4.37 -29.99
C GLN A 95 -15.61 -5.11 -30.17
N GLN A 96 -16.58 -4.89 -29.27
CA GLN A 96 -17.93 -5.45 -29.37
C GLN A 96 -18.79 -4.82 -30.47
N ARG A 97 -18.49 -3.60 -30.92
CA ARG A 97 -19.21 -2.94 -32.03
C ARG A 97 -18.69 -3.32 -33.41
N LEU A 98 -17.48 -3.86 -33.49
CA LEU A 98 -16.81 -4.24 -34.74
C LEU A 98 -16.97 -5.74 -35.08
N GLY A 99 -17.61 -6.52 -34.20
CA GLY A 99 -18.06 -7.90 -34.45
C GLY A 99 -19.58 -7.97 -34.53
#